data_AF-E8R485-F1
#
_entry.id   AF-E8R485-F1
#
_cell.length_a   1.000
_cell.length_b   1.000
_cell.length_c   1.000
_cell.angle_alpha   90.00
_cell.angle_beta   90.00
_cell.angle_gamma   90.00
#
_symmetry.space_group_name_H-M   'P 1'
#
loop_
_entity.id
_entity.type
_entity.pdbx_description
1 polymer ?
#
loop_
_entity_poly.entity_id
_entity_poly.type
_entity_poly.pdbx_seq_one_letter_code
_entity_poly.pdbx_strand_id
1 'polypeptide(L)'
;MTEALSTPGSPYPLDRSNLFARIILGELPAAKVWESDLALAFLDINPAAPGHTLLVPKGSFASLMDLPDDLSAHLGRVLPRLCRAVKETTGADGINVIVNNGAAAGQVIFHVHYHIIPRFVQDGYRWPFAAHPYQGDAMEKMRAALADRLARETESAV
;
A
#
# COMPACT_ATOMS: atom_id res chain seq x y z
N MET A 1 8.62 14.88 22.40
CA MET A 1 8.89 13.52 22.94
C MET A 1 7.67 12.68 22.59
N THR A 2 7.66 12.12 21.38
CA THR A 2 6.56 11.27 20.89
C THR A 2 6.74 9.90 21.52
N GLU A 3 5.88 9.55 22.49
CA GLU A 3 5.85 8.19 23.03
C GLU A 3 5.44 7.23 21.91
N ALA A 4 6.34 6.34 21.52
CA ALA A 4 6.03 5.21 20.67
C ALA A 4 5.06 4.30 21.43
N LEU A 5 3.82 4.26 20.97
CA LEU A 5 2.79 3.41 21.54
C LEU A 5 2.65 2.15 20.69
N SER A 6 2.67 0.99 21.36
CA SER A 6 2.46 -0.30 20.73
C SER A 6 0.96 -0.59 20.62
N THR A 7 0.51 -1.12 19.48
CA THR A 7 -0.78 -1.82 19.44
C THR A 7 -0.60 -3.22 20.01
N PRO A 8 -1.58 -3.78 20.76
CA PRO A 8 -1.52 -5.17 21.19
C PRO A 8 -1.27 -6.09 19.98
N GLY A 9 -0.18 -6.86 20.02
CA GLY A 9 0.19 -7.81 18.96
C GLY A 9 1.14 -7.29 17.88
N SER A 10 1.27 -5.98 17.66
CA SER A 10 2.25 -5.43 16.71
C SER A 10 3.57 -5.09 17.40
N PRO A 11 4.73 -5.57 16.91
CA PRO A 11 6.03 -5.19 17.45
C PRO A 11 6.50 -3.81 16.98
N TYR A 12 5.76 -3.15 16.08
CA TYR A 12 6.22 -1.93 15.41
C TYR A 12 5.68 -0.66 16.10
N PRO A 13 6.52 0.38 16.26
CA PRO A 13 6.09 1.65 16.84
C PRO A 13 5.12 2.39 15.90
N LEU A 14 4.25 3.20 16.49
CA LEU A 14 3.31 4.09 15.80
C LEU A 14 3.56 5.55 16.15
N ASP A 15 3.56 6.41 15.14
CA ASP A 15 3.56 7.86 15.27
C ASP A 15 2.12 8.40 15.28
N ARG A 16 1.66 8.83 16.46
CA ARG A 16 0.34 9.43 16.67
C ARG A 16 0.08 10.72 15.88
N SER A 17 1.12 11.37 15.34
CA SER A 17 0.93 12.53 14.46
C SER A 17 0.28 12.14 13.13
N ASN A 18 0.38 10.87 12.74
CA ASN A 18 -0.18 10.32 11.51
C ASN A 18 -1.65 9.90 11.66
N LEU A 19 -2.49 10.26 10.67
CA LEU A 19 -3.92 9.95 10.66
C LEU A 19 -4.20 8.44 10.72
N PHE A 20 -3.46 7.62 9.98
CA PHE A 20 -3.67 6.17 9.95
C PHE A 20 -3.23 5.52 11.25
N ALA A 21 -2.18 6.01 11.90
CA ALA A 21 -1.80 5.55 13.23
C ALA A 21 -2.93 5.79 14.25
N ARG A 22 -3.60 6.94 14.19
CA ARG A 22 -4.75 7.24 15.06
C ARG A 22 -5.96 6.35 14.77
N ILE A 23 -6.19 5.96 13.51
CA ILE A 23 -7.20 4.96 13.14
C ILE A 23 -6.82 3.57 13.71
N ILE A 24 -5.56 3.17 13.55
CA ILE A 24 -5.04 1.89 14.05
C ILE A 24 -5.19 1.79 15.58
N LEU A 25 -4.93 2.89 16.30
CA LEU A 25 -5.10 3.00 17.75
C LEU A 25 -6.56 3.11 18.20
N GLY A 26 -7.52 3.23 17.28
CA GLY A 26 -8.95 3.38 17.58
C GLY A 26 -9.34 4.78 18.07
N GLU A 27 -8.46 5.77 17.95
CA GLU A 27 -8.72 7.16 18.32
C GLU A 27 -9.58 7.89 17.29
N LEU A 28 -9.56 7.41 16.05
CA LEU A 28 -10.41 7.87 14.97
C LEU A 28 -11.28 6.72 14.47
N PRO A 29 -12.55 6.99 14.13
CA PRO A 29 -13.44 5.96 13.62
C PRO A 29 -12.99 5.52 12.21
N ALA A 30 -13.20 4.24 11.91
CA ALA A 30 -13.04 3.70 10.57
C ALA A 30 -14.00 2.53 10.35
N ALA A 31 -14.51 2.38 9.13
CA ALA A 31 -15.28 1.21 8.71
C ALA A 31 -14.30 0.05 8.43
N LYS A 32 -13.90 -0.65 9.49
CA LYS A 32 -12.98 -1.79 9.41
C LYS A 32 -13.61 -2.96 8.65
N VAL A 33 -12.87 -3.54 7.71
CA VAL A 33 -13.29 -4.71 6.94
C VAL A 33 -12.49 -5.96 7.28
N TRP A 34 -11.27 -5.80 7.80
CA TRP A 34 -10.41 -6.89 8.24
C TRP A 34 -9.32 -6.35 9.18
N GLU A 35 -8.90 -7.15 10.15
CA GLU A 35 -7.86 -6.77 11.10
C GLU A 35 -7.05 -8.01 11.53
N SER A 36 -5.76 -7.81 11.74
CA SER A 36 -4.85 -8.76 12.41
C SER A 36 -3.92 -8.02 13.36
N ASP A 37 -3.00 -8.73 13.98
CA ASP A 37 -1.96 -8.12 14.83
C ASP A 37 -1.01 -7.20 14.04
N LEU A 38 -0.80 -7.45 12.74
CA LEU A 38 0.21 -6.75 11.93
C LEU A 38 -0.36 -5.74 10.94
N ALA A 39 -1.65 -5.81 10.62
CA ALA A 39 -2.25 -5.00 9.58
C ALA A 39 -3.75 -4.76 9.80
N LEU A 40 -4.26 -3.69 9.20
CA LEU A 40 -5.66 -3.29 9.26
C LEU A 40 -6.14 -2.93 7.86
N ALA A 41 -7.35 -3.34 7.50
CA ALA A 41 -8.03 -2.89 6.30
C ALA A 41 -9.36 -2.22 6.64
N PHE A 42 -9.65 -1.11 5.97
CA PHE A 42 -10.85 -0.29 6.18
C PHE A 42 -11.23 0.46 4.91
N LEU A 43 -12.47 0.93 4.83
CA LEU A 43 -12.95 1.71 3.69
C LEU A 43 -12.34 3.11 3.66
N ASP A 44 -11.97 3.58 2.47
CA ASP A 44 -11.59 4.97 2.25
C ASP A 44 -12.81 5.89 2.44
N ILE A 45 -12.64 6.97 3.21
CA ILE A 45 -13.69 7.96 3.45
C ILE A 45 -13.94 8.86 2.24
N ASN A 46 -12.96 8.97 1.33
CA ASN A 46 -13.04 9.69 0.07
C ASN A 46 -12.80 8.71 -1.10
N PRO A 47 -13.74 7.78 -1.33
CA PRO A 47 -13.51 6.66 -2.23
C PRO A 47 -13.39 7.09 -3.70
N ALA A 48 -12.43 6.52 -4.43
CA ALA A 48 -12.35 6.67 -5.89
C ALA A 48 -13.44 5.88 -6.62
N ALA A 49 -13.94 4.81 -5.99
CA ALA A 49 -15.08 4.02 -6.44
C ALA A 49 -15.77 3.35 -5.23
N PRO A 50 -17.07 3.03 -5.28
CA PRO A 50 -17.75 2.31 -4.20
C PRO A 50 -17.03 1.01 -3.85
N GLY A 51 -16.63 0.86 -2.59
CA GLY A 51 -15.83 -0.28 -2.09
C GLY A 51 -14.32 -0.05 -2.08
N HIS A 52 -13.84 1.16 -2.40
CA HIS A 52 -12.43 1.55 -2.24
C HIS A 52 -11.96 1.25 -0.81
N THR A 53 -11.03 0.31 -0.70
CA THR A 53 -10.52 -0.21 0.57
C THR A 53 -9.03 0.09 0.67
N LEU A 54 -8.59 0.50 1.86
CA LEU A 54 -7.18 0.71 2.20
C LEU A 54 -6.70 -0.46 3.06
N LEU A 55 -5.53 -1.01 2.76
CA LEU A 55 -4.80 -1.93 3.62
C LEU A 55 -3.53 -1.23 4.13
N VAL A 56 -3.35 -1.16 5.45
CA VAL A 56 -2.22 -0.51 6.11
C VAL A 56 -1.53 -1.46 7.10
N PRO A 57 -0.20 -1.38 7.26
CA PRO A 57 0.48 -2.05 8.37
C PRO A 57 0.18 -1.36 9.71
N LYS A 58 0.21 -2.12 10.79
CA LYS A 58 0.16 -1.63 12.17
C LYS A 58 1.54 -1.19 12.68
N GLY A 59 2.24 -0.39 11.88
CA GLY A 59 3.53 0.20 12.20
C GLY A 59 3.79 1.41 11.32
N SER A 60 4.60 2.35 11.80
CA SER A 60 4.90 3.59 11.08
C SER A 60 5.99 3.38 10.02
N PHE A 61 5.54 3.08 8.80
CA PHE A 61 6.37 2.96 7.61
C PHE A 61 5.87 3.96 6.57
N ALA A 62 6.70 4.92 6.16
CA ALA A 62 6.25 5.98 5.26
C ALA A 62 5.96 5.43 3.86
N SER A 63 6.74 4.47 3.40
CA SER A 63 6.69 3.91 2.05
C SER A 63 6.80 2.38 2.07
N LEU A 64 6.52 1.76 0.92
CA LEU A 64 6.72 0.33 0.66
C LEU A 64 8.17 -0.09 0.90
N MET A 65 9.12 0.79 0.61
CA MET A 65 10.56 0.53 0.73
C MET A 65 11.03 0.48 2.19
N ASP A 66 10.22 0.97 3.12
CA ASP A 66 10.55 0.96 4.56
C ASP A 66 10.05 -0.31 5.27
N LEU A 67 9.28 -1.16 4.58
CA LEU A 67 8.69 -2.34 5.19
C LEU A 67 9.75 -3.45 5.41
N PRO A 68 9.80 -4.05 6.61
CA PRO A 68 10.53 -5.29 6.81
C PRO A 68 9.96 -6.42 5.95
N ASP A 69 10.83 -7.32 5.48
CA ASP A 69 10.48 -8.42 4.57
C ASP A 69 9.31 -9.27 5.07
N ASP A 70 9.30 -9.65 6.35
CA ASP A 70 8.23 -10.46 6.94
C ASP A 70 6.88 -9.75 6.95
N LEU A 71 6.88 -8.44 7.21
CA LEU A 71 5.68 -7.61 7.19
C LEU A 71 5.19 -7.40 5.76
N SER A 72 6.11 -7.13 4.82
CA SER A 72 5.82 -7.06 3.38
C SER A 72 5.19 -8.36 2.88
N ALA A 73 5.77 -9.50 3.24
CA ALA A 73 5.24 -10.83 2.91
C ALA A 73 3.85 -11.07 3.55
N HIS A 74 3.62 -10.60 4.78
CA HIS A 74 2.31 -10.68 5.40
C HIS A 74 1.26 -9.86 4.63
N LEU A 75 1.55 -8.61 4.31
CA LEU A 75 0.66 -7.75 3.53
C LEU A 75 0.38 -8.35 2.15
N GLY A 76 1.40 -8.86 1.47
CA GLY A 76 1.27 -9.54 0.18
C GLY A 76 0.40 -10.81 0.22
N ARG A 77 0.37 -11.53 1.34
CA ARG A 77 -0.52 -12.69 1.55
C ARG A 77 -1.99 -12.29 1.75
N VAL A 78 -2.22 -11.15 2.40
CA VAL A 78 -3.56 -10.64 2.74
C VAL A 78 -4.19 -9.93 1.53
N LEU A 79 -3.41 -9.12 0.83
CA LEU A 79 -3.84 -8.29 -0.30
C LEU A 79 -4.71 -9.02 -1.34
N PRO A 80 -4.34 -10.19 -1.89
CA PRO A 80 -5.17 -10.89 -2.89
C PRO A 80 -6.49 -11.41 -2.29
N ARG A 81 -6.56 -11.68 -0.97
CA ARG A 81 -7.81 -12.06 -0.30
C ARG A 81 -8.77 -10.88 -0.23
N LEU A 82 -8.26 -9.71 0.14
CA LEU A 82 -9.02 -8.46 0.14
C LEU A 82 -9.49 -8.08 -1.26
N CYS A 83 -8.62 -8.21 -2.28
CA CYS A 83 -9.01 -7.91 -3.67
C CYS A 83 -10.18 -8.79 -4.15
N ARG A 84 -10.17 -10.10 -3.83
CA ARG A 84 -11.29 -10.99 -4.15
C ARG A 84 -12.56 -10.60 -3.40
N ALA A 85 -12.46 -10.40 -2.09
CA ALA A 85 -13.60 -10.02 -1.27
C ALA A 85 -14.25 -8.70 -1.75
N VAL A 86 -13.42 -7.69 -2.03
CA VAL A 86 -13.87 -6.41 -2.58
C VAL A 86 -14.55 -6.61 -3.93
N LYS A 87 -13.89 -7.28 -4.88
CA LYS A 87 -14.45 -7.52 -6.22
C LYS A 87 -15.78 -8.25 -6.20
N GLU A 88 -15.88 -9.33 -5.42
CA GLU A 88 -17.08 -10.15 -5.28
C GLU A 88 -18.22 -9.38 -4.60
N THR A 89 -17.92 -8.59 -3.57
CA THR A 89 -18.92 -7.80 -2.84
C THR A 89 -19.47 -6.65 -3.68
N THR A 90 -18.63 -5.98 -4.46
CA THR A 90 -19.05 -4.83 -5.29
C THR A 90 -19.57 -5.24 -6.67
N GLY A 91 -19.40 -6.50 -7.07
CA GLY A 91 -19.67 -6.94 -8.43
C GLY A 91 -18.77 -6.29 -9.48
N ALA A 92 -17.54 -5.92 -9.11
CA ALA A 92 -16.65 -5.19 -10.01
C ALA A 92 -16.08 -6.09 -11.12
N ASP A 93 -15.90 -5.50 -12.30
CA ASP A 93 -15.28 -6.15 -13.46
C ASP A 93 -13.78 -6.34 -13.25
N GLY A 94 -13.15 -5.42 -12.51
CA GLY A 94 -11.72 -5.44 -12.21
C GLY A 94 -11.36 -4.73 -10.91
N ILE A 95 -10.07 -4.77 -10.57
CA ILE A 95 -9.50 -4.11 -9.40
C ILE A 95 -8.21 -3.40 -9.84
N ASN A 96 -8.03 -2.15 -9.41
CA ASN A 96 -6.70 -1.57 -9.34
C ASN A 96 -6.15 -1.74 -7.92
N VAL A 97 -4.90 -2.20 -7.84
CA VAL A 97 -4.11 -2.11 -6.61
C VAL A 97 -3.05 -1.05 -6.81
N ILE A 98 -3.05 -0.03 -5.97
CA ILE A 98 -2.13 1.11 -6.09
C ILE A 98 -1.45 1.35 -4.75
N VAL A 99 -0.14 1.56 -4.80
CA VAL A 99 0.66 2.04 -3.66
C VAL A 99 1.46 3.23 -4.15
N ASN A 100 1.18 4.40 -3.59
CA ASN A 100 1.92 5.61 -3.92
C ASN A 100 3.07 5.78 -2.92
N ASN A 101 4.28 5.94 -3.42
CA ASN A 101 5.49 6.10 -2.61
C ASN A 101 6.14 7.45 -2.91
N GLY A 102 6.04 8.38 -1.97
CA GLY A 102 6.51 9.76 -2.10
C GLY A 102 5.48 10.72 -2.71
N ALA A 103 5.60 12.00 -2.37
CA ALA A 103 4.65 13.04 -2.80
C ALA A 103 4.55 13.16 -4.33
N ALA A 104 5.66 12.98 -5.06
CA ALA A 104 5.69 13.02 -6.52
C ALA A 104 4.86 11.89 -7.17
N ALA A 105 4.64 10.79 -6.45
CA ALA A 105 3.78 9.68 -6.87
C ALA A 105 2.32 9.84 -6.41
N GLY A 106 1.96 10.98 -5.80
CA GLY A 106 0.60 11.24 -5.30
C GLY A 106 0.34 10.73 -3.89
N GLN A 107 1.38 10.40 -3.10
CA GLN A 107 1.21 10.05 -1.70
C GLN A 107 0.90 11.29 -0.86
N VAL A 108 -0.20 11.27 -0.11
CA VAL A 108 -0.63 12.38 0.77
C VAL A 108 -0.54 12.05 2.26
N ILE A 109 -0.66 10.76 2.62
CA ILE A 109 -0.45 10.27 3.98
C ILE A 109 0.81 9.42 3.97
N PHE A 110 1.82 9.85 4.73
CA PHE A 110 3.12 9.18 4.86
C PHE A 110 3.05 8.02 5.85
N HIS A 111 2.18 7.08 5.53
CA HIS A 111 2.04 5.75 6.13
C HIS A 111 1.62 4.85 4.98
N VAL A 112 2.43 3.84 4.64
CA VAL A 112 2.21 3.02 3.44
C VAL A 112 0.83 2.39 3.46
N HIS A 113 0.13 2.50 2.33
CA HIS A 113 -1.24 2.02 2.20
C HIS A 113 -1.47 1.50 0.78
N TYR A 114 -2.10 0.34 0.71
CA TYR A 114 -2.53 -0.26 -0.54
C TYR A 114 -3.96 0.15 -0.79
N HIS A 115 -4.17 0.93 -1.84
CA HIS A 115 -5.48 1.19 -2.39
C HIS A 115 -5.96 -0.06 -3.13
N ILE A 116 -7.16 -0.54 -2.80
CA ILE A 116 -7.86 -1.61 -3.50
C ILE A 116 -9.12 -0.98 -4.07
N ILE A 117 -9.09 -0.65 -5.35
CA ILE A 117 -10.11 0.17 -6.01
C ILE A 117 -10.93 -0.72 -6.97
N PRO A 118 -12.23 -0.95 -6.69
CA PRO A 118 -13.18 -1.54 -7.62
C PRO A 118 -13.26 -0.78 -8.94
N ARG A 119 -13.28 -1.50 -10.05
CA ARG A 119 -13.37 -0.94 -11.40
C ARG A 119 -14.49 -1.57 -12.20
N PHE A 120 -15.18 -0.74 -12.98
CA PHE A 120 -16.30 -1.15 -13.82
C PHE A 120 -16.05 -0.69 -15.26
N VAL A 121 -16.56 -1.42 -16.25
CA VAL A 121 -16.35 -1.12 -17.68
C VAL A 121 -16.70 0.32 -18.06
N GLN A 122 -17.65 0.95 -17.36
CA GLN A 122 -18.14 2.30 -17.65
C GLN A 122 -17.98 3.29 -16.48
N ASP A 123 -17.02 3.08 -15.58
CA ASP A 123 -16.79 3.96 -14.42
C ASP A 123 -16.09 5.29 -14.73
N GLY A 124 -15.78 5.56 -16.01
CA GLY A 124 -15.16 6.81 -16.44
C GLY A 124 -13.68 6.94 -16.08
N TYR A 125 -13.07 5.99 -15.39
CA TYR A 125 -11.65 6.07 -15.06
C TYR A 125 -10.77 5.96 -16.32
N ARG A 126 -9.65 6.66 -16.25
CA ARG A 126 -8.62 6.70 -17.30
C ARG A 126 -7.27 6.41 -16.65
N TRP A 127 -6.59 5.38 -17.16
CA TRP A 127 -5.25 5.04 -16.70
C TRP A 127 -4.29 6.20 -17.04
N PRO A 128 -3.65 6.84 -16.05
CA PRO A 128 -2.93 8.10 -16.26
C PRO A 128 -1.54 7.92 -16.88
N PHE A 129 -1.03 6.69 -16.97
CA PHE A 129 0.31 6.45 -17.51
C PHE A 129 0.24 6.19 -19.01
N ALA A 130 0.72 7.16 -19.78
CA ALA A 130 0.96 7.00 -21.20
C ALA A 130 2.17 6.08 -21.45
N ALA A 131 2.06 5.20 -22.44
CA ALA A 131 3.16 4.34 -22.83
C ALA A 131 4.21 5.14 -23.63
N HIS A 132 5.45 5.11 -23.15
CA HIS A 132 6.60 5.72 -23.83
C HIS A 132 7.67 4.64 -24.07
N PRO A 133 7.80 4.12 -25.31
CA PRO A 133 8.76 3.05 -25.58
C PRO A 133 10.19 3.56 -25.42
N TYR A 134 11.07 2.70 -24.91
CA TYR A 134 12.50 2.96 -24.89
C TYR A 134 13.05 3.13 -26.31
N GLN A 135 14.06 3.98 -26.46
CA GLN A 135 14.73 4.23 -27.73
C GLN A 135 16.14 3.63 -27.73
N GLY A 136 16.58 3.07 -28.87
CA GLY A 136 17.91 2.49 -29.01
C GLY A 136 18.21 1.42 -27.97
N ASP A 137 19.37 1.53 -27.31
CA ASP A 137 19.83 0.61 -26.26
C ASP A 137 19.41 1.02 -24.84
N ALA A 138 18.55 2.02 -24.68
CA ALA A 138 18.19 2.58 -23.37
C ALA A 138 17.52 1.54 -22.44
N MET A 139 16.71 0.63 -22.99
CA MET A 139 16.08 -0.44 -22.21
C MET A 139 17.13 -1.36 -21.59
N GLU A 140 18.12 -1.78 -22.37
CA GLU A 140 19.15 -2.71 -21.93
C GLU A 140 20.11 -2.05 -20.93
N LYS A 141 20.47 -0.78 -21.16
CA LYS A 141 21.24 0.02 -20.20
C LYS A 141 20.51 0.15 -18.86
N MET A 142 19.21 0.43 -18.89
CA MET A 142 18.40 0.52 -17.68
C MET A 142 18.31 -0.83 -16.97
N ARG A 143 18.08 -1.92 -17.72
CA ARG A 143 18.06 -3.29 -17.19
C ARG A 143 19.35 -3.64 -16.45
N ALA A 144 20.51 -3.40 -17.08
CA ALA A 144 21.81 -3.67 -16.48
C ALA A 144 22.03 -2.85 -15.19
N ALA A 145 21.75 -1.55 -15.22
CA ALA A 145 21.90 -0.68 -14.06
C ALA A 145 21.01 -1.10 -12.87
N LEU A 146 19.76 -1.50 -13.15
CA LEU A 146 18.84 -2.00 -12.11
C LEU A 146 19.30 -3.34 -11.53
N ALA A 147 19.73 -4.28 -12.38
CA ALA A 147 20.24 -5.57 -11.93
C ALA A 147 21.46 -5.41 -11.01
N ASP A 148 22.40 -4.55 -11.40
CA ASP A 148 23.60 -4.25 -10.62
C ASP A 148 23.26 -3.61 -9.27
N ARG A 149 22.22 -2.77 -9.21
CA ARG A 149 21.78 -2.15 -7.95
C ARG A 149 21.20 -3.17 -6.99
N LEU A 150 20.34 -4.06 -7.49
CA LEU A 150 19.70 -5.11 -6.68
C LEU A 150 20.71 -6.15 -6.16
N ALA A 151 21.71 -6.51 -6.97
CA ALA A 151 22.77 -7.42 -6.53
C ALA A 151 23.51 -6.87 -5.30
N ARG A 152 23.92 -5.59 -5.33
CA ARG A 152 24.62 -4.93 -4.21
C ARG A 152 23.77 -4.80 -2.95
N GLU A 153 22.47 -4.59 -3.11
CA GLU A 153 21.52 -4.53 -1.99
C GLU A 153 21.38 -5.89 -1.31
N THR A 154 21.29 -6.96 -2.10
CA THR A 154 21.20 -8.34 -1.59
C THR A 154 22.48 -8.75 -0.86
N GLU A 155 23.65 -8.37 -1.36
CA GLU A 155 24.95 -8.64 -0.72
C GLU A 155 25.15 -7.88 0.60
N SER A 156 24.52 -6.72 0.76
CA SER A 156 24.61 -5.92 2.00
C SER A 156 23.65 -6.39 3.10
N ALA A 157 22.74 -7.30 2.78
CA ALA A 157 21.74 -7.87 3.68
C ALA A 157 22.15 -9.24 4.28
N VAL A 158 23.36 -9.73 3.96
CA VAL A 158 23.98 -10.99 4.44
C VAL A 158 25.17 -10.67 5.33
#